data_AF-A0A0V8HS73-F1
#
_entry.id   AF-A0A0V8HS73-F1
#
_cell.length_a   1.000
_cell.length_b   1.000
_cell.length_c   1.000
_cell.angle_alpha   90.00
_cell.angle_beta   90.00
_cell.angle_gamma   90.00
#
_symmetry.space_group_name_H-M   'P 1'
#
loop_
_entity.id
_entity.type
_entity.pdbx_description
1 polymer ?
#
loop_
_entity_poly.entity_id
_entity_poly.type
_entity_poly.pdbx_seq_one_letter_code
_entity_poly.pdbx_strand_id
1 'polypeptide(L)'
;MMFSATLDSAAFQLDDAQKTTRFAITQLDSIGLLTWKSSAGRAFYERVLELSEWLEGLDRQLVEAEAYLSAATREIQELELQILKQKLAS
;
A
#
# COMPACT_ATOMS: atom_id res chain seq x y z
N MET A 1 -12.83 10.23 -18.62
CA MET A 1 -12.26 11.36 -17.83
C MET A 1 -12.53 11.24 -16.34
N MET A 2 -13.76 11.02 -15.85
CA MET A 2 -14.00 10.85 -14.40
C MET A 2 -13.37 9.56 -13.83
N PHE A 3 -13.36 8.48 -14.60
CA PHE A 3 -12.82 7.17 -14.17
C PHE A 3 -11.29 7.16 -13.98
N SER A 4 -10.53 7.77 -14.91
CA SER A 4 -9.06 7.91 -14.79
C SER A 4 -8.67 8.71 -13.53
N ALA A 5 -9.33 9.85 -13.30
CA ALA A 5 -9.05 10.67 -12.12
C ALA A 5 -9.32 9.92 -10.79
N THR A 6 -10.34 9.06 -10.75
CA THR A 6 -10.60 8.20 -9.59
C THR A 6 -9.50 7.15 -9.39
N LEU A 7 -9.02 6.52 -10.46
CA LEU A 7 -7.93 5.54 -10.39
C LEU A 7 -6.61 6.19 -9.99
N ASP A 8 -6.31 7.37 -10.53
CA ASP A 8 -5.11 8.13 -10.19
C ASP A 8 -5.13 8.55 -8.71
N SER A 9 -6.29 8.99 -8.21
CA SER A 9 -6.47 9.30 -6.79
C SER A 9 -6.32 8.06 -5.90
N ALA A 10 -6.85 6.91 -6.30
CA ALA A 10 -6.71 5.67 -5.56
C ALA A 10 -5.23 5.21 -5.53
N ALA A 11 -4.51 5.34 -6.65
CA ALA A 11 -3.10 4.99 -6.74
C ALA A 11 -2.26 5.86 -5.81
N PHE A 12 -2.53 7.17 -5.77
CA PHE A 12 -1.88 8.09 -4.85
C PHE A 12 -2.14 7.72 -3.38
N GLN A 13 -3.38 7.38 -3.03
CA GLN A 13 -3.73 7.00 -1.65
C GLN A 13 -3.05 5.69 -1.22
N LEU A 14 -2.93 4.71 -2.12
CA LEU A 14 -2.24 3.46 -1.82
C LEU A 14 -0.73 3.68 -1.61
N ASP A 15 -0.09 4.47 -2.46
CA ASP A 15 1.34 4.81 -2.34
C ASP A 15 1.64 5.56 -1.03
N ASP A 16 0.78 6.52 -0.65
CA ASP A 16 0.91 7.25 0.62
C ASP A 16 0.72 6.33 1.84
N ALA A 17 -0.26 5.43 1.79
CA ALA A 17 -0.48 4.44 2.84
C ALA A 17 0.70 3.48 2.99
N GLN A 18 1.29 3.04 1.88
CA GLN A 18 2.46 2.16 1.87
C GLN A 18 3.69 2.85 2.48
N LYS A 19 3.97 4.09 2.07
CA LYS A 19 5.06 4.90 2.64
C LYS A 19 4.90 5.12 4.14
N THR A 20 3.68 5.45 4.57
CA THR A 20 3.36 5.66 5.98
C THR A 20 3.54 4.37 6.78
N THR A 21 3.11 3.23 6.24
CA THR A 21 3.24 1.91 6.87
C THR A 21 4.71 1.52 7.05
N ARG A 22 5.53 1.67 5.99
CA ARG A 22 6.98 1.41 6.05
C ARG A 22 7.71 2.32 7.04
N PHE A 23 7.31 3.59 7.10
CA PHE A 23 7.85 4.51 8.09
C PHE A 23 7.53 4.03 9.52
N ALA A 24 6.28 3.64 9.79
CA ALA A 24 5.89 3.12 11.10
C ALA A 24 6.67 1.85 11.49
N ILE A 25 6.84 0.89 10.56
CA ILE A 25 7.66 -0.31 10.78
C ILE A 25 9.10 0.07 11.18
N THR A 26 9.71 1.01 10.45
CA THR A 26 11.07 1.49 10.74
C THR A 26 11.19 2.11 12.14
N GLN A 27 10.16 2.84 12.58
CA GLN A 27 10.11 3.40 13.95
C GLN A 27 9.99 2.30 15.00
N LEU A 28 9.16 1.27 14.75
CA LEU A 28 8.99 0.14 15.67
C LEU A 28 10.27 -0.70 15.77
N ASP A 29 10.97 -0.92 14.66
CA ASP A 29 12.28 -1.60 14.66
C ASP A 29 13.30 -0.84 15.51
N SER A 30 13.32 0.49 15.40
CA SER A 30 14.20 1.35 16.20
C SER A 30 13.90 1.22 17.70
N ILE A 31 12.62 1.12 18.07
CA ILE A 31 12.18 0.85 19.45
C ILE A 31 12.60 -0.57 19.88
N GLY A 32 12.49 -1.54 18.98
CA GLY A 32 12.85 -2.93 19.22
C GLY A 32 14.33 -3.16 19.55
N LEU A 33 15.22 -2.30 19.04
CA LEU A 33 16.66 -2.34 19.32
C LEU A 33 17.03 -1.87 20.75
N LEU A 34 16.10 -1.26 21.49
CA LEU A 34 16.34 -0.81 22.85
C LEU A 34 16.46 -1.99 23.83
N THR A 35 17.25 -1.83 24.89
CA THR A 35 17.41 -2.89 25.90
C THR A 35 16.29 -2.85 26.93
N TRP A 36 15.47 -3.91 26.97
CA TRP A 36 14.33 -4.04 27.89
C TRP A 36 14.63 -4.97 29.07
N LYS A 37 15.11 -4.39 30.19
CA LYS A 37 15.57 -5.17 31.36
C LYS A 37 14.46 -5.57 32.33
N SER A 38 13.36 -4.81 32.39
CA SER A 38 12.23 -5.11 33.27
C SER A 38 11.24 -6.06 32.61
N SER A 39 10.43 -6.77 33.41
CA SER A 39 9.32 -7.58 32.92
C SER A 39 8.33 -6.75 32.11
N ALA A 40 7.99 -5.55 32.59
CA ALA A 40 7.14 -4.60 31.87
C ALA A 40 7.75 -4.18 30.52
N GLY A 41 9.06 -3.95 30.47
CA GLY A 41 9.76 -3.62 29.23
C GLY A 41 9.73 -4.76 28.22
N ARG A 42 9.92 -6.01 28.67
CA ARG A 42 9.82 -7.19 27.80
C ARG A 42 8.41 -7.38 27.25
N ALA A 43 7.38 -7.23 28.09
CA ALA A 43 5.99 -7.30 27.64
C ALA A 43 5.64 -6.20 26.63
N PHE A 44 6.18 -4.98 26.82
CA PHE A 44 6.06 -3.92 25.83
C PHE A 44 6.74 -4.29 24.51
N TYR A 45 7.96 -4.83 24.56
CA TYR A 45 8.68 -5.27 23.37
C TYR A 45 7.95 -6.36 22.58
N GLU A 46 7.34 -7.34 23.25
CA GLU A 46 6.49 -8.35 22.60
C GLU A 46 5.34 -7.70 21.82
N ARG A 47 4.69 -6.68 22.39
CA ARG A 47 3.64 -5.92 21.69
C ARG A 47 4.16 -5.12 20.50
N VAL A 48 5.37 -4.58 20.58
CA VAL A 48 6.02 -3.89 19.47
C VAL A 48 6.26 -4.86 18.32
N LEU A 49 6.74 -6.09 18.60
CA LEU A 49 6.93 -7.12 17.59
C LEU A 49 5.61 -7.56 16.93
N GLU A 50 4.58 -7.84 17.72
CA GLU A 50 3.24 -8.18 17.20
C GLU A 50 2.70 -7.09 16.27
N LEU A 51 2.90 -5.82 16.64
CA LEU A 51 2.46 -4.69 15.82
C LEU A 51 3.27 -4.57 14.53
N SER A 52 4.59 -4.74 14.58
CA SER A 52 5.44 -4.75 13.38
C SER A 52 5.03 -5.82 12.40
N GLU A 53 4.84 -7.06 12.86
CA GLU A 53 4.42 -8.20 12.01
C GLU A 53 3.05 -7.94 11.36
N TRP A 54 2.12 -7.35 12.11
CA TRP A 54 0.81 -6.97 11.59
C TRP A 54 0.92 -5.88 10.51
N LEU A 55 1.74 -4.85 10.72
CA LEU A 55 1.98 -3.78 9.75
C LEU A 55 2.69 -4.30 8.48
N GLU A 56 3.63 -5.23 8.61
CA GLU A 56 4.23 -5.91 7.45
C GLU A 56 3.19 -6.69 6.63
N GLY A 57 2.22 -7.32 7.32
CA GLY A 57 1.08 -7.94 6.69
C GLY A 57 0.24 -6.96 5.87
N LEU A 58 -0.01 -5.78 6.43
CA LEU A 58 -0.72 -4.70 5.73
C LEU A 58 0.07 -4.14 4.54
N ASP A 59 1.39 -3.93 4.68
CA ASP A 59 2.23 -3.44 3.55
C ASP A 59 2.14 -4.39 2.35
N ARG A 60 2.15 -5.72 2.60
CA ARG A 60 1.95 -6.72 1.55
C ARG A 60 0.58 -6.60 0.86
N GLN A 61 -0.48 -6.38 1.63
CA GLN A 61 -1.82 -6.19 1.08
C GLN A 61 -1.93 -4.90 0.25
N LEU A 62 -1.26 -3.82 0.69
CA LEU A 62 -1.19 -2.57 -0.06
C LEU A 62 -0.45 -2.74 -1.40
N VAL A 63 0.69 -3.44 -1.40
CA VAL A 63 1.41 -3.79 -2.64
C VAL A 63 0.52 -4.59 -3.60
N GLU A 64 -0.25 -5.54 -3.09
CA GLU A 64 -1.16 -6.34 -3.92
C GLU A 64 -2.29 -5.47 -4.50
N ALA A 65 -2.87 -4.57 -3.70
CA ALA A 65 -3.89 -3.62 -4.15
C ALA A 65 -3.36 -2.68 -5.24
N GLU A 66 -2.13 -2.18 -5.11
CA GLU A 66 -1.46 -1.38 -6.14
C GLU A 66 -1.31 -2.15 -7.45
N ALA A 67 -0.94 -3.43 -7.38
CA ALA A 67 -0.79 -4.29 -8.55
C ALA A 67 -2.13 -4.49 -9.29
N TYR A 68 -3.23 -4.75 -8.55
CA TYR A 68 -4.57 -4.85 -9.15
C TYR A 68 -5.02 -3.54 -9.77
N LEU A 69 -4.79 -2.41 -9.08
CA LEU A 69 -5.15 -1.10 -9.60
C LEU A 69 -4.39 -0.77 -10.89
N SER A 70 -3.09 -1.08 -10.94
CA SER A 70 -2.26 -0.94 -12.13
C SER A 70 -2.76 -1.79 -13.31
N ALA A 71 -3.25 -3.01 -13.03
CA ALA A 71 -3.85 -3.86 -14.05
C ALA A 71 -5.17 -3.28 -14.59
N ALA A 72 -6.05 -2.83 -13.70
CA ALA A 72 -7.32 -2.20 -14.06
C ALA A 72 -7.13 -0.93 -14.90
N THR A 73 -6.15 -0.08 -14.53
CA THR A 73 -5.82 1.12 -15.31
C THR A 73 -5.39 0.78 -16.74
N ARG A 74 -4.57 -0.26 -16.92
CA ARG A 74 -4.14 -0.73 -18.25
C ARG A 74 -5.30 -1.24 -19.09
N GLU A 75 -6.17 -2.06 -18.51
CA GLU A 75 -7.34 -2.61 -19.20
C GLU A 75 -8.28 -1.49 -19.68
N ILE A 76 -8.52 -0.48 -18.86
CA ILE A 76 -9.36 0.66 -19.23
C ILE A 76 -8.73 1.48 -20.35
N GLN A 77 -7.42 1.74 -20.30
CA GLN A 77 -6.72 2.44 -21.38
C GLN A 77 -6.81 1.68 -22.71
N GLU A 78 -6.69 0.35 -22.68
CA GLU A 78 -6.85 -0.49 -23.87
C GLU A 78 -8.28 -0.41 -24.42
N LEU A 79 -9.29 -0.50 -23.56
CA LEU A 79 -10.69 -0.37 -23.96
C LEU A 79 -11.01 1.01 -24.54
N GLU A 80 -10.53 2.09 -23.93
CA GLU A 80 -10.68 3.45 -24.45
C GLU A 80 -10.05 3.59 -25.84
N LEU A 81 -8.87 2.99 -26.06
CA LEU A 81 -8.18 3.02 -27.34
C LEU A 81 -8.92 2.21 -28.42
N GLN A 82 -9.52 1.08 -28.06
CA GLN A 82 -10.39 0.30 -28.95
C GLN A 82 -11.64 1.08 -29.36
N ILE A 83 -12.30 1.73 -28.40
CA ILE A 83 -13.48 2.57 -28.67
C ILE A 83 -13.14 3.71 -29.63
N LEU A 84 -12.00 4.39 -29.42
CA LEU A 84 -11.53 5.45 -30.31
C LEU A 84 -11.30 4.95 -31.73
N LYS A 85 -10.64 3.78 -31.89
CA LYS A 85 -10.43 3.17 -33.21
C LYS A 85 -11.74 2.84 -33.92
N GLN A 86 -12.72 2.30 -33.21
CA GLN A 86 -14.04 2.01 -33.78
C GLN A 86 -14.76 3.28 -34.24
N LYS A 87 -14.72 4.35 -33.45
CA LYS A 87 -15.33 5.65 -33.79
C LYS A 87 -14.68 6.35 -34.98
N LEU A 88 -13.39 6.10 -35.23
CA LEU A 88 -12.66 6.66 -36.37
C LEU A 88 -12.86 5.84 -37.66
N ALA A 89 -13.27 4.58 -37.53
CA ALA A 89 -13.53 3.68 -38.65
C ALA A 89 -15.00 3.73 -39.13
N SER A 90 -15.89 4.38 -38.38
CA SER A 90 -17.30 4.67 -38.71
C SER A 90 -17.46 6.05 -39.31
#